data_AF-A0A7G8G7J3-F1
#
_entry.id   AF-A0A7G8G7J3-F1
#
_cell.length_a   1.000
_cell.length_b   1.000
_cell.length_c   1.000
_cell.angle_alpha   90.00
_cell.angle_beta   90.00
_cell.angle_gamma   90.00
#
_symmetry.space_group_name_H-M   'P 1'
#
loop_
_entity.id
_entity.type
_entity.pdbx_description
1 polymer ?
#
loop_
_entity_poly.entity_id
_entity_poly.type
_entity_poly.pdbx_seq_one_letter_code
_entity_poly.pdbx_strand_id
1 'polypeptide(L)' 'MVLIRWLHAGQRTEETVPVAMARHRRNELEAQGAVVYWSERLGNAF' A
#
# COMPACT_ATOMS: atom_id res chain seq x y z
N MET A 1 1.97 0.17 -11.67
CA MET A 1 1.33 0.61 -10.41
C MET A 1 1.86 -0.24 -9.25
N VAL A 2 1.51 0.07 -7.99
CA VAL A 2 1.82 -0.76 -6.82
C VAL A 2 0.54 -0.99 -6.04
N LEU A 3 0.21 -2.25 -5.75
CA LEU A 3 -0.84 -2.62 -4.80
C LEU A 3 -0.23 -2.65 -3.39
N ILE A 4 -0.77 -1.87 -2.48
CA ILE A 4 -0.39 -1.87 -1.05
C ILE A 4 -1.54 -2.50 -0.27
N ARG A 5 -1.24 -3.44 0.63
CA ARG A 5 -2.22 -4.01 1.56
C ARG A 5 -1.80 -3.78 3.00
N TRP A 6 -2.75 -3.40 3.83
CA TRP A 6 -2.50 -3.09 5.23
C TRP A 6 -3.66 -3.46 6.14
N LEU A 7 -3.34 -3.61 7.42
CA LEU A 7 -4.30 -3.72 8.51
C LEU A 7 -4.38 -2.38 9.25
N HIS A 8 -5.57 -1.83 9.41
CA HIS A 8 -5.79 -0.62 10.20
C HIS A 8 -7.07 -0.79 11.01
N ALA A 9 -7.01 -0.56 12.33
CA ALA A 9 -8.16 -0.71 13.24
C ALA A 9 -8.92 -2.05 13.09
N GLY A 10 -8.19 -3.15 12.89
CA GLY A 10 -8.77 -4.49 12.70
C GLY A 10 -9.33 -4.76 11.30
N GLN A 11 -9.32 -3.78 10.39
CA GLN A 11 -9.78 -3.93 9.03
C GLN A 11 -8.63 -4.06 8.03
N ARG A 12 -8.75 -5.04 7.13
CA ARG A 12 -7.83 -5.21 6.00
C ARG A 12 -8.28 -4.33 4.85
N THR A 13 -7.35 -3.55 4.32
CA THR A 13 -7.60 -2.61 3.23
C THR A 13 -6.51 -2.76 2.17
N GLU A 14 -6.83 -2.40 0.94
CA GLU A 14 -5.89 -2.36 -0.16
C GLU A 14 -6.10 -1.13 -1.05
N GLU A 15 -5.01 -0.65 -1.65
CA GLU A 15 -5.01 0.51 -2.54
C GLU A 15 -3.95 0.33 -3.62
N THR A 16 -4.30 0.70 -4.85
CA THR A 16 -3.35 0.74 -5.97
C THR A 16 -2.88 2.16 -6.19
N VAL A 17 -1.57 2.39 -6.09
CA VAL A 17 -0.96 3.72 -6.23
C VAL A 17 0.13 3.74 -7.30
N PRO A 18 0.46 4.91 -7.86
CA PRO A 18 1.64 5.07 -8.71
C PRO A 18 2.92 4.67 -7.96
N VAL A 19 3.86 4.04 -8.67
CA VAL A 19 5.16 3.61 -8.11
C VAL A 19 5.89 4.76 -7.43
N ALA A 20 5.85 5.96 -8.05
CA ALA A 20 6.48 7.16 -7.52
C ALA A 20 5.89 7.60 -6.15
N MET A 21 4.62 7.28 -5.89
CA MET A 21 3.93 7.64 -4.65
C MET A 21 3.93 6.51 -3.61
N ALA A 22 4.23 5.27 -4.00
CA ALA A 22 4.10 4.09 -3.14
C ALA A 22 4.86 4.21 -1.81
N ARG A 23 6.08 4.75 -1.84
CA ARG A 23 6.87 4.97 -0.62
C ARG A 23 6.23 6.01 0.30
N HIS A 24 5.79 7.13 -0.27
CA HIS A 24 5.16 8.19 0.51
C HIS A 24 3.86 7.68 1.15
N ARG A 25 3.02 7.00 0.36
CA ARG A 25 1.75 6.46 0.84
C ARG A 25 1.94 5.44 1.96
N ARG A 26 2.94 4.55 1.84
CA ARG A 26 3.31 3.63 2.91
C ARG A 26 3.63 4.38 4.22
N ASN A 27 4.43 5.44 4.15
CA ASN A 27 4.77 6.23 5.34
C ASN A 27 3.53 6.89 5.97
N GLU A 28 2.60 7.40 5.16
CA GLU A 28 1.33 7.96 5.66
C GLU A 28 0.49 6.90 6.40
N LEU A 29 0.40 5.69 5.84
CA LEU A 29 -0.31 4.57 6.45
C LEU A 29 0.34 4.18 7.78
N GLU A 30 1.66 4.02 7.82
CA GLU A 30 2.41 3.72 9.04
C GLU A 30 2.25 4.82 10.10
N ALA A 31 2.25 6.10 9.70
CA ALA A 31 1.99 7.23 10.60
C ALA A 31 0.57 7.24 11.18
N GLN A 32 -0.42 6.70 10.44
CA GLN A 32 -1.80 6.50 10.93
C GLN A 32 -1.94 5.27 11.85
N GLY A 33 -0.86 4.51 12.07
CA GLY A 33 -0.90 3.27 12.84
C GLY A 33 -1.36 2.05 12.04
N ALA A 34 -1.40 2.15 10.71
CA ALA A 34 -1.63 0.98 9.86
C ALA A 34 -0.38 0.09 9.82
N VAL A 35 -0.60 -1.23 9.77
CA VAL A 35 0.45 -2.22 9.54
C VAL A 35 0.41 -2.64 8.09
N VAL A 36 1.37 -2.16 7.28
CA VAL A 36 1.53 -2.58 5.89
C VAL A 36 2.23 -3.95 5.85
N TYR A 37 1.54 -4.96 5.35
CA TYR A 37 2.05 -6.34 5.33
C TYR A 37 2.35 -6.86 3.91
N TRP A 38 1.93 -6.14 2.87
CA TRP A 38 2.22 -6.51 1.49
C TRP A 38 2.34 -5.27 0.60
N SER A 39 3.28 -5.29 -0.33
CA SER A 39 3.40 -4.29 -1.39
C SER A 39 3.91 -4.97 -2.65
N GLU A 40 3.14 -4.91 -3.73
CA GLU A 40 3.43 -5.62 -4.96
C GLU A 40 3.41 -4.67 -6.16
N ARG A 41 4.45 -4.74 -6.99
CA ARG A 41 4.47 -4.01 -8.26
C ARG A 41 3.54 -4.73 -9.23
N LEU A 42 2.48 -4.04 -9.63
CA LEU A 42 1.65 -4.44 -10.76
C LEU A 42 2.44 -4.13 -12.03
N GLY A 43 3.12 -5.16 -12.56
CA GLY A 43 3.68 -5.12 -13.90
C GLY A 43 2.54 -5.03 -14.92
N ASN A 44 2.77 -4.38 -16.05
CA ASN A 44 1.84 -4.54 -17.17
C ASN A 44 1.88 -6.01 -17.57
N ALA A 45 0.81 -6.75 -17.26
CA ALA A 45 0.46 -7.93 -18.03
C ALA A 45 0.07 -7.40 -19.42
N PHE A 46 1.05 -7.36 -20.32
CA PHE A 46 0.80 -7.26 -21.75
C PHE A 46 0.55 -8.66 -22.30
#